data_AF-A0A7S4BV20-F1
#
_entry.id   AF-A0A7S4BV20-F1
#
_cell.length_a   1.000
_cell.length_b   1.000
_cell.length_c   1.000
_cell.angle_alpha   90.00
_cell.angle_beta   90.00
_cell.angle_gamma   90.00
#
_symmetry.space_group_name_H-M   'P 1'
#
loop_
_entity.id
_entity.type
_entity.pdbx_description
1 polymer ?
#
loop_
_entity_poly.entity_id
_entity_poly.type
_entity_poly.pdbx_seq_one_letter_code
_entity_poly.pdbx_strand_id
1 'polypeptide(L)'
;TLFAWRLDEEDAARSDETPRASTKLSIPLQLQRLFAKLSKVGGAAADTRALTHSFGWDAAAAFEQHDVQELLRVLFDALEAEFKGTPQDGALDKLYRGEWC
;
A
#
# COMPACT_ATOMS: atom_id res chain seq x y z
N THR A 1 20.80 -6.87 -3.72
CA THR A 1 19.91 -6.15 -2.78
C THR A 1 18.49 -6.29 -3.29
N LEU A 2 17.64 -6.95 -2.50
CA LEU A 2 16.41 -7.64 -2.94
C LEU A 2 15.24 -6.74 -3.35
N PHE A 3 15.41 -5.42 -3.35
CA PHE A 3 14.36 -4.47 -3.73
C PHE A 3 14.97 -3.25 -4.42
N ALA A 4 15.31 -3.39 -5.70
CA ALA A 4 15.67 -2.27 -6.56
C ALA A 4 14.38 -1.60 -7.07
N TRP A 5 13.78 -0.74 -6.25
CA TRP A 5 12.57 0.00 -6.60
C TRP A 5 12.89 1.05 -7.66
N ARG A 6 12.50 0.76 -8.92
CA ARG A 6 12.61 1.67 -10.06
C ARG A 6 11.39 2.59 -10.09
N LEU A 7 11.41 3.63 -9.26
CA LEU A 7 10.61 4.84 -9.51
C LEU A 7 11.57 5.88 -10.05
N ASP A 8 11.98 5.68 -11.30
CA ASP A 8 12.48 6.76 -12.14
C ASP A 8 11.31 7.71 -12.40
N GLU A 9 11.61 9.00 -12.50
CA GLU A 9 10.67 10.13 -12.61
C GLU A 9 9.68 10.05 -13.81
N GLU A 10 9.69 8.96 -14.58
CA GLU A 10 8.88 8.71 -15.77
C GLU A 10 7.40 8.40 -15.49
N ASP A 11 7.03 7.91 -14.29
CA ASP A 11 5.62 7.65 -13.95
C ASP A 11 4.80 8.94 -13.73
N ALA A 12 5.44 10.11 -13.68
CA ALA A 12 4.73 11.39 -13.66
C ALA A 12 4.21 11.81 -15.05
N ALA A 13 4.70 11.19 -16.14
CA ALA A 13 4.45 11.66 -17.51
C ALA A 13 3.61 10.70 -18.38
N ARG A 14 3.27 9.49 -17.92
CA ARG A 14 2.49 8.54 -18.72
C ARG A 14 1.02 8.53 -18.30
N SER A 15 0.23 9.42 -18.91
CA SER A 15 -1.22 9.29 -18.99
C SER A 15 -1.57 8.17 -19.98
N ASP A 16 -1.53 6.91 -19.55
CA ASP A 16 -2.08 5.81 -20.32
C ASP A 16 -3.42 5.38 -19.72
N GLU A 17 -4.46 5.53 -20.55
CA GLU A 17 -5.86 5.30 -20.27
C GLU A 17 -6.13 3.79 -20.30
N THR A 18 -5.86 3.10 -19.19
CA THR A 18 -6.48 1.81 -18.89
C THR A 18 -7.36 1.95 -17.65
N PRO A 19 -8.60 1.42 -17.64
CA PRO A 19 -9.45 1.47 -16.46
C PRO A 19 -9.01 0.37 -15.47
N ARG A 20 -7.71 0.32 -15.15
CA ARG A 20 -7.26 -0.33 -13.93
C ARG A 20 -7.74 0.57 -12.80
N ALA A 21 -8.60 0.04 -11.93
CA ALA A 21 -9.21 0.69 -10.78
C ALA A 21 -8.37 1.89 -10.32
N SER A 22 -8.96 3.10 -10.42
CA SER A 22 -8.34 4.40 -10.20
C SER A 22 -7.08 4.29 -9.34
N THR A 23 -5.89 4.52 -9.90
CA THR A 23 -4.59 4.35 -9.23
C THR A 23 -4.47 5.13 -7.91
N LYS A 24 -5.39 6.06 -7.66
CA LYS A 24 -5.54 6.79 -6.40
C LYS A 24 -6.14 5.96 -5.26
N LEU A 25 -6.89 4.91 -5.57
CA LEU A 25 -7.61 4.03 -4.63
C LEU A 25 -6.91 2.69 -4.37
N SER A 26 -5.86 2.34 -5.14
CA SER A 26 -5.12 1.11 -4.90
C SER A 26 -4.26 1.23 -3.64
N ILE A 27 -4.66 0.51 -2.57
CA ILE A 27 -3.95 0.47 -1.28
C ILE A 27 -2.48 0.05 -1.46
N PRO A 28 -2.16 -1.05 -2.19
CA PRO A 28 -0.77 -1.50 -2.31
C PRO A 28 0.13 -0.51 -3.05
N LEU A 29 -0.40 0.18 -4.07
CA LEU A 29 0.34 1.20 -4.79
C LEU A 29 0.67 2.42 -3.91
N GLN A 30 -0.29 2.86 -3.10
CA GLN A 30 -0.05 3.98 -2.18
C GLN A 30 0.92 3.59 -1.05
N LEU A 31 0.90 2.34 -0.61
CA LEU A 31 1.87 1.82 0.35
C LEU A 31 3.29 1.82 -0.22
N GLN A 32 3.47 1.36 -1.47
CA GLN A 32 4.77 1.41 -2.16
C GLN A 32 5.29 2.85 -2.27
N ARG A 33 4.42 3.80 -2.63
CA ARG A 33 4.77 5.24 -2.67
C ARG A 33 5.17 5.76 -1.30
N LEU A 34 4.49 5.37 -0.23
CA LEU A 34 4.85 5.76 1.13
C LEU A 34 6.23 5.22 1.52
N PHE A 35 6.53 3.94 1.26
CA PHE A 35 7.85 3.38 1.53
C PHE A 35 8.97 4.02 0.70
N ALA A 36 8.69 4.37 -0.55
CA ALA A 36 9.63 5.12 -1.38
C ALA A 36 9.89 6.51 -0.80
N LYS A 37 8.84 7.22 -0.36
CA LYS A 37 8.99 8.51 0.33
C LYS A 37 9.81 8.38 1.61
N LEU A 38 9.50 7.40 2.47
CA LEU A 38 10.23 7.17 3.71
C LEU A 38 11.70 6.83 3.47
N SER A 39 12.01 6.10 2.39
CA SER A 39 13.40 5.77 2.03
C SER A 39 14.18 6.97 1.50
N LYS A 40 13.51 7.93 0.84
CA LYS A 40 14.11 9.15 0.30
C LYS A 40 14.22 10.27 1.35
N VAL A 41 13.28 10.32 2.28
CA VAL A 41 13.19 11.35 3.30
C VAL A 41 14.02 10.90 4.51
N GLY A 42 15.28 11.33 4.55
CA GLY A 42 16.24 11.02 5.61
C GLY A 42 15.91 11.62 6.98
N GLY A 43 14.76 11.25 7.57
CA GLY A 43 14.35 11.60 8.94
C GLY A 43 13.20 12.61 9.06
N ALA A 44 12.67 13.15 7.96
CA ALA A 44 11.46 13.98 8.02
C ALA A 44 10.17 13.14 7.91
N ALA A 45 9.05 13.70 8.35
CA ALA A 45 7.76 13.01 8.30
C ALA A 45 7.26 12.86 6.84
N ALA A 46 6.80 11.66 6.49
CA ALA A 46 6.16 11.40 5.21
C ALA A 46 4.64 11.62 5.30
N ASP A 47 4.05 12.24 4.27
CA ASP A 47 2.60 12.42 4.17
C ASP A 47 1.88 11.11 3.87
N THR A 48 0.85 10.81 4.66
CA THR A 48 0.04 9.58 4.61
C THR A 48 -1.38 9.80 4.07
N ARG A 49 -1.76 11.04 3.73
CA ARG A 49 -3.12 11.37 3.25
C ARG A 49 -3.56 10.55 2.03
N ALA A 50 -2.63 10.27 1.11
CA ALA A 50 -2.92 9.46 -0.06
C ALA A 50 -3.23 7.99 0.30
N LEU A 51 -2.62 7.48 1.37
CA LEU A 51 -2.86 6.12 1.87
C LEU A 51 -4.20 6.05 2.61
N THR A 52 -4.50 6.99 3.50
CA THR A 52 -5.81 7.03 4.20
C THR A 52 -6.97 7.18 3.22
N HIS A 53 -6.81 7.99 2.18
CA HIS A 53 -7.80 8.10 1.11
C HIS A 53 -7.99 6.78 0.34
N SER A 54 -6.95 5.97 0.14
CA SER A 54 -7.09 4.65 -0.50
C SER A 54 -7.84 3.63 0.35
N PHE A 55 -7.88 3.81 1.67
CA PHE A 55 -8.74 3.04 2.57
C PHE A 55 -10.21 3.51 2.56
N GLY A 56 -10.53 4.56 1.80
CA GLY A 56 -11.86 5.16 1.79
C GLY A 56 -12.12 6.08 2.99
N TRP A 57 -11.09 6.41 3.76
CA TRP A 57 -11.20 7.38 4.86
C TRP A 57 -11.04 8.79 4.31
N ASP A 58 -12.10 9.58 4.44
CA ASP A 58 -12.07 11.01 4.13
C ASP A 58 -11.34 11.81 5.23
N ALA A 59 -11.19 13.12 5.00
CA ALA A 59 -10.51 13.99 5.95
C ALA A 59 -11.25 14.10 7.31
N ALA A 60 -12.53 13.75 7.39
CA ALA A 60 -13.29 13.75 8.64
C ALA A 60 -13.08 12.44 9.42
N ALA A 61 -13.13 11.29 8.74
CA ALA A 61 -12.85 9.97 9.30
C ALA A 61 -11.38 9.81 9.73
N ALA A 62 -10.47 10.64 9.22
CA ALA A 62 -9.07 10.70 9.66
C ALA A 62 -8.90 11.16 11.13
N PHE A 63 -9.92 11.80 11.72
CA PHE A 63 -9.92 12.21 13.12
C PHE A 63 -10.60 11.19 14.05
N GLU A 64 -11.20 10.14 13.49
CA GLU A 64 -11.78 9.03 14.25
C GLU A 64 -10.68 8.05 14.68
N GLN A 65 -10.83 7.47 15.88
CA GLN A 65 -9.93 6.41 16.33
C GLN A 65 -10.35 5.09 15.71
N HIS A 66 -9.48 4.52 14.90
CA HIS A 66 -9.69 3.22 14.26
C HIS A 66 -9.01 2.10 15.06
N ASP A 67 -9.62 0.92 15.07
CA ASP A 67 -8.98 -0.28 15.60
C ASP A 67 -7.81 -0.68 14.67
N VAL A 68 -6.63 -0.87 15.25
CA VAL A 68 -5.42 -1.28 14.52
C VAL A 68 -5.59 -2.66 13.86
N GLN A 69 -6.33 -3.57 14.49
CA GLN A 69 -6.58 -4.91 13.96
C GLN A 69 -7.44 -4.85 12.70
N GLU A 70 -8.43 -3.94 12.67
CA GLU A 70 -9.29 -3.74 11.52
C GLU A 70 -8.50 -3.17 10.33
N LEU A 71 -7.65 -2.17 10.59
CA LEU A 71 -6.75 -1.61 9.57
C LEU A 71 -5.83 -2.69 8.98
N LEU A 72 -5.22 -3.53 9.83
CA LEU A 72 -4.33 -4.60 9.39
C LEU A 72 -5.07 -5.64 8.54
N ARG A 73 -6.29 -6.02 8.93
CA ARG A 73 -7.11 -6.96 8.16
C ARG A 73 -7.41 -6.41 6.76
N VAL A 74 -7.90 -5.17 6.67
CA VAL A 74 -8.21 -4.54 5.36
C VAL A 74 -6.96 -4.41 4.49
N LEU A 75 -5.81 -4.08 5.08
CA LEU A 75 -4.54 -3.99 4.36
C LEU A 75 -4.10 -5.35 3.81
N PHE A 76 -4.16 -6.40 4.63
CA PHE A 76 -3.77 -7.74 4.20
C PHE A 76 -4.71 -8.31 3.15
N ASP A 77 -6.02 -8.11 3.29
CA ASP A 77 -7.02 -8.52 2.29
C ASP A 77 -6.73 -7.86 0.92
N ALA A 78 -6.39 -6.57 0.90
CA ALA A 78 -6.03 -5.84 -0.32
C ALA A 78 -4.71 -6.32 -0.93
N LEU A 79 -3.71 -6.62 -0.12
CA LEU A 79 -2.42 -7.15 -0.58
C LEU A 79 -2.55 -8.58 -1.11
N GLU A 80 -3.31 -9.43 -0.44
CA GLU A 80 -3.53 -10.82 -0.88
C GLU A 80 -4.32 -10.86 -2.19
N ALA A 81 -5.30 -9.97 -2.37
CA ALA A 81 -6.01 -9.83 -3.64
C ALA A 81 -5.08 -9.45 -4.80
N GLU A 82 -4.12 -8.55 -4.59
CA GLU A 82 -3.14 -8.15 -5.62
C GLU A 82 -2.03 -9.19 -5.84
N PHE A 83 -1.66 -9.97 -4.81
CA PHE A 83 -0.61 -10.99 -4.92
C PHE A 83 -1.10 -12.30 -5.53
N LYS A 84 -2.42 -12.54 -5.55
CA LYS A 84 -3.00 -13.72 -6.22
C LYS A 84 -2.57 -13.83 -7.67
N GLY A 85 -2.00 -14.97 -8.02
CA GLY A 85 -1.50 -15.23 -9.38
C GLY A 85 -0.18 -14.55 -9.74
N THR A 86 0.48 -13.89 -8.78
CA THR A 86 1.86 -13.41 -8.90
C THR A 86 2.83 -14.40 -8.25
N PRO A 87 4.15 -14.32 -8.52
CA PRO A 87 5.15 -15.12 -7.80
C PRO A 87 5.18 -14.90 -6.28
N GLN A 88 4.55 -13.83 -5.79
CA GLN A 88 4.46 -13.45 -4.38
C GLN A 88 3.19 -13.98 -3.70
N ASP A 89 2.38 -14.79 -4.41
CA ASP A 89 1.22 -15.46 -3.83
C ASP A 89 1.64 -16.30 -2.61
N GLY A 90 0.91 -16.16 -1.50
CA GLY A 90 1.25 -16.79 -0.21
C GLY A 90 2.41 -16.16 0.58
N ALA A 91 2.97 -15.02 0.14
CA ALA A 91 4.03 -14.34 0.90
C ALA A 91 3.56 -13.83 2.27
N LEU A 92 2.31 -13.33 2.36
CA LEU A 92 1.70 -12.89 3.61
C LEU A 92 1.52 -14.05 4.57
N ASP A 93 1.00 -15.18 4.07
CA ASP A 93 0.85 -16.41 4.84
C ASP A 93 2.18 -16.89 5.42
N LYS A 94 3.24 -16.90 4.61
CA LYS A 94 4.57 -17.30 5.09
C LYS A 94 5.13 -16.40 6.20
N LEU A 95 4.80 -15.11 6.17
CA LEU A 95 5.39 -14.12 7.08
C LEU A 95 4.57 -13.94 8.37
N TYR A 96 3.24 -14.06 8.29
CA TYR A 96 2.33 -13.69 9.37
C TYR A 96 1.44 -14.84 9.89
N ARG A 97 1.37 -15.99 9.21
CA ARG A 97 0.59 -17.14 9.69
C ARG A 97 1.34 -17.85 10.82
N GLY A 98 0.68 -18.01 11.95
CA GLY A 98 1.08 -18.92 13.02
C GLY A 98 0.19 -20.17 13.03
N GLU A 99 0.74 -21.29 13.49
CA GLU A 99 -0.06 -22.46 13.87
C GLU A 99 -0.32 -22.40 15.38
N TRP A 100 -1.56 -22.69 15.77
CA TRP A 100 -1.91 -22.86 17.18
C TRP A 100 -1.48 -24.29 17.58
N CYS A 101 -0.62 -24.41 18.60
CA CYS A 101 -0.29 -25.71 19.21
C CYS A 101 -1.50 -26.33 19.92
#